data_AF-A0A7J4QEI9-F1
#
_entry.id   AF-A0A7J4QEI9-F1
#
_cell.length_a   1.000
_cell.length_b   1.000
_cell.length_c   1.000
_cell.angle_alpha   90.00
_cell.angle_beta   90.00
_cell.angle_gamma   90.00
#
_symmetry.space_group_name_H-M   'P 1'
#
loop_
_entity.id
_entity.type
_entity.pdbx_description
1 polymer ?
#
loop_
_entity_poly.entity_id
_entity_poly.type
_entity_poly.pdbx_seq_one_letter_code
_entity_poly.pdbx_strand_id
1 'polypeptide(L)'
;MTNLELVLNMLAEVTTTEFSKKEGPETFPQSKRLARKGGTVAGNARKDIEKQLGESIVTSKNAKDNMLDLSSNSLPKLEKKTKEGIRDNNNP
;
A
#
# COMPACT_ATOMS: atom_id res chain seq x y z
N MET A 1 9.40 2.18 -0.60
CA MET A 1 8.19 1.42 -0.93
C MET A 1 7.15 2.36 -1.50
N THR A 2 6.62 2.04 -2.67
CA THR A 2 5.59 2.81 -3.38
C THR A 2 4.18 2.33 -3.02
N ASN A 3 3.16 3.08 -3.44
CA ASN A 3 1.77 2.69 -3.27
C ASN A 3 1.43 1.39 -4.02
N LEU A 4 1.96 1.21 -5.23
CA LEU A 4 1.74 -0.02 -6.01
C LEU A 4 2.39 -1.23 -5.33
N GLU A 5 3.60 -1.08 -4.79
CA GLU A 5 4.25 -2.14 -4.01
C GLU A 5 3.41 -2.53 -2.78
N LEU A 6 2.86 -1.55 -2.07
CA LEU A 6 2.01 -1.79 -0.90
C LEU A 6 0.71 -2.53 -1.26
N VAL A 7 0.03 -2.10 -2.33
CA VAL A 7 -1.19 -2.74 -2.81
C VAL A 7 -0.91 -4.17 -3.28
N LEU A 8 0.20 -4.40 -3.98
CA LEU A 8 0.60 -5.75 -4.39
C LEU A 8 0.92 -6.66 -3.20
N ASN A 9 1.54 -6.12 -2.15
CA ASN A 9 1.76 -6.86 -0.91
C ASN A 9 0.43 -7.26 -0.25
N MET A 10 -0.51 -6.31 -0.14
CA MET A 10 -1.86 -6.60 0.38
C MET A 10 -2.59 -7.63 -0.48
N LEU A 11 -2.47 -7.56 -1.81
CA LEU A 11 -3.04 -8.56 -2.71
C LEU A 11 -2.47 -9.96 -2.44
N ALA A 12 -1.16 -10.08 -2.25
CA ALA A 12 -0.53 -11.36 -1.92
C ALA A 12 -1.02 -11.93 -0.57
N GLU A 13 -1.17 -11.07 0.43
CA GLU A 13 -1.64 -11.43 1.78
C GLU A 13 -3.11 -11.87 1.76
N VAL A 14 -3.99 -11.06 1.17
CA VAL A 14 -5.43 -11.35 1.09
C VAL A 14 -5.66 -12.62 0.29
N THR A 15 -5.01 -12.78 -0.87
CA THR A 15 -5.19 -13.99 -1.69
C THR A 15 -4.67 -15.25 -0.99
N THR A 16 -3.51 -15.18 -0.32
CA THR A 16 -3.00 -16.29 0.49
C THR A 16 -3.96 -16.64 1.62
N THR A 17 -4.53 -15.62 2.27
CA THR A 17 -5.49 -15.79 3.37
C THR A 17 -6.77 -16.45 2.88
N GLU A 18 -7.35 -15.98 1.78
CA GLU A 18 -8.58 -16.56 1.22
C GLU A 18 -8.35 -17.99 0.72
N PHE A 19 -7.19 -18.30 0.12
CA PHE A 19 -6.84 -19.67 -0.21
C PHE A 19 -6.68 -20.54 1.04
N SER A 20 -6.09 -20.02 2.11
CA SER A 20 -5.91 -20.76 3.37
C SER A 20 -7.24 -21.02 4.06
N LYS A 21 -8.16 -20.05 4.09
CA LYS A 21 -9.52 -20.26 4.60
C LYS A 21 -10.28 -21.32 3.80
N LYS A 22 -10.09 -21.37 2.48
CA LYS A 22 -10.77 -22.32 1.59
C LYS A 22 -10.20 -23.73 1.65
N GLU A 23 -8.87 -23.88 1.62
CA GLU A 23 -8.21 -25.19 1.58
C GLU A 23 -7.93 -25.77 2.98
N GLY A 24 -7.94 -24.95 4.05
CA GLY A 24 -7.75 -25.40 5.44
C GLY A 24 -6.45 -26.19 5.67
N PRO A 25 -5.26 -25.63 5.39
CA PRO A 25 -4.01 -26.36 5.51
C PRO A 25 -3.71 -26.73 6.97
N GLU A 26 -3.37 -27.99 7.21
CA GLU A 26 -3.02 -28.49 8.55
C GLU A 26 -1.50 -28.60 8.75
N THR A 27 -0.76 -28.63 7.64
CA THR A 27 0.69 -28.84 7.65
C THR A 27 1.44 -27.67 7.02
N PHE A 28 2.66 -27.44 7.49
CA PHE A 28 3.53 -26.40 6.93
C PHE A 28 3.74 -26.52 5.41
N PRO A 29 3.96 -27.71 4.81
CA PRO A 29 4.08 -27.84 3.36
C PRO A 29 2.83 -27.39 2.60
N GLN A 30 1.63 -27.65 3.14
CA GLN A 30 0.38 -27.18 2.55
C GLN A 30 0.30 -25.65 2.62
N SER A 31 0.53 -25.05 3.79
CA SER A 31 0.55 -23.59 3.96
C SER A 31 1.58 -22.91 3.04
N LYS A 32 2.77 -23.51 2.90
CA LYS A 32 3.82 -23.04 1.98
C LYS A 32 3.34 -23.06 0.53
N ARG A 33 2.58 -24.08 0.11
CA ARG A 33 1.99 -24.14 -1.23
C ARG A 33 0.95 -23.03 -1.43
N LEU A 34 0.11 -22.75 -0.44
CA LEU A 34 -0.89 -21.67 -0.54
C LEU A 34 -0.25 -20.29 -0.58
N ALA A 35 0.76 -20.04 0.25
CA ALA A 35 1.55 -18.80 0.20
C ALA A 35 2.19 -18.58 -1.18
N ARG A 36 2.72 -19.64 -1.80
CA ARG A 36 3.22 -19.58 -3.19
C ARG A 36 2.11 -19.24 -4.18
N LYS A 37 0.91 -19.80 -4.03
CA LYS A 37 -0.23 -19.48 -4.90
C LYS A 37 -0.65 -18.01 -4.76
N GLY A 38 -0.85 -17.51 -3.54
CA GLY A 38 -1.23 -16.10 -3.32
C GLY A 38 -0.14 -15.12 -3.80
N GLY A 39 1.12 -15.42 -3.50
CA GLY A 39 2.25 -14.67 -4.04
C GLY A 39 2.35 -14.71 -5.57
N THR A 40 1.94 -15.81 -6.22
CA THR A 40 1.88 -15.92 -7.69
C THR A 40 0.81 -14.98 -8.26
N VAL A 41 -0.34 -14.83 -7.60
CA VAL A 41 -1.39 -13.89 -8.04
C VAL A 41 -0.86 -12.46 -8.06
N ALA A 42 -0.27 -12.00 -6.96
CA ALA A 42 0.34 -10.68 -6.88
C ALA A 42 1.53 -10.53 -7.86
N GLY A 43 2.34 -11.57 -8.00
CA GLY A 43 3.47 -11.57 -8.94
C GLY A 43 3.04 -11.45 -10.40
N ASN A 44 1.90 -12.05 -10.77
CA ASN A 44 1.32 -11.90 -12.10
C ASN A 44 0.77 -10.48 -12.33
N ALA A 45 0.04 -9.94 -11.34
CA ALA A 45 -0.45 -8.56 -11.41
C ALA A 45 0.72 -7.55 -11.55
N ARG A 46 1.79 -7.72 -10.75
CA ARG A 46 3.01 -6.92 -10.86
C ARG A 46 3.57 -6.96 -12.29
N LYS A 47 3.78 -8.15 -12.85
CA LYS A 47 4.34 -8.32 -14.21
C LYS A 47 3.47 -7.65 -15.27
N ASP A 48 2.15 -7.75 -15.13
CA ASP A 48 1.21 -7.13 -16.08
C ASP A 48 1.30 -5.59 -16.03
N ILE A 49 1.33 -5.03 -14.81
CA ILE A 49 1.49 -3.59 -14.60
C ILE A 49 2.84 -3.11 -15.17
N GLU A 50 3.95 -3.76 -14.82
CA GLU A 50 5.29 -3.41 -15.31
C GLU A 50 5.36 -3.48 -16.84
N LYS A 51 4.71 -4.48 -17.46
CA LYS A 51 4.65 -4.60 -18.92
C LYS A 51 3.90 -3.42 -19.56
N GLN A 52 2.82 -2.94 -18.94
CA GLN A 52 2.04 -1.82 -19.47
C GLN A 52 2.74 -0.48 -19.24
N LEU A 53 3.47 -0.32 -18.13
CA LEU A 53 4.21 0.91 -17.82
C LEU A 53 5.57 0.99 -18.52
N GLY A 54 6.19 -0.15 -18.85
CA GLY A 54 7.53 -0.21 -19.43
C GLY A 54 8.66 -0.02 -18.41
N GLU A 55 8.35 0.00 -17.12
CA GLU A 55 9.32 0.18 -16.03
C GLU A 55 9.01 -0.71 -14.82
N SER A 56 10.02 -0.91 -13.97
CA SER A 56 9.87 -1.66 -12.71
C SER A 56 9.14 -0.82 -11.69
N ILE A 57 8.09 -1.38 -11.07
CA ILE A 57 7.38 -0.74 -9.95
C ILE A 57 7.97 -1.14 -8.59
N VAL A 58 8.91 -2.10 -8.58
CA VAL A 58 9.65 -2.52 -7.38
C VAL A 58 10.84 -1.60 -7.17
N THR A 59 10.98 -1.12 -5.93
CA THR A 59 12.06 -0.22 -5.50
C THR A 59 13.10 -0.99 -4.69
N SER A 60 14.34 -0.51 -4.69
CA SER A 60 15.40 -1.02 -3.81
C SER A 60 15.27 -0.51 -2.35
N LYS A 61 14.24 0.29 -2.05
CA LYS A 61 14.04 0.90 -0.74
C LYS A 61 13.67 -0.16 0.30
N ASN A 62 14.37 -0.17 1.42
CA ASN A 62 14.10 -1.02 2.55
C ASN A 62 13.30 -0.29 3.65
N ALA A 63 12.99 -0.97 4.75
CA ALA A 63 12.19 -0.41 5.84
C ALA A 63 12.81 0.84 6.50
N LYS A 64 14.15 0.91 6.63
CA LYS A 64 14.84 2.08 7.19
C LYS A 64 14.71 3.29 6.28
N ASP A 65 14.82 3.07 4.97
CA ASP A 65 14.65 4.13 3.97
C ASP A 65 13.23 4.72 4.05
N ASN A 66 12.21 3.88 4.25
CA ASN A 66 10.83 4.35 4.41
C ASN A 66 10.61 5.11 5.73
N MET A 67 11.29 4.76 6.82
CA MET A 67 11.20 5.52 8.08
C MET A 67 11.78 6.93 7.93
N LEU A 68 12.86 7.09 7.16
CA LEU A 68 13.45 8.38 6.84
C LEU A 68 12.47 9.25 6.02
N ASP A 69 11.79 8.66 5.02
CA ASP A 69 10.74 9.33 4.23
C ASP A 69 9.53 9.75 5.09
N LEU A 70 9.08 8.92 6.03
CA LEU A 70 7.96 9.24 6.94
C LEU A 70 8.32 10.34 7.95
N SER A 71 9.59 10.40 8.39
CA SER A 71 10.07 11.42 9.31
C SER A 71 10.27 12.79 8.65
N SER A 72 10.48 12.81 7.32
CA SER A 72 10.72 14.02 6.54
C SER A 72 9.44 14.61 5.95
N ASN A 73 8.40 13.80 5.72
CA ASN A 73 7.04 14.28 5.46
C ASN A 73 6.36 14.70 6.77
N SER A 74 6.78 15.84 7.33
CA SER A 74 5.97 16.59 8.29
C SER A 74 4.55 16.75 7.73
N LEU A 75 3.54 16.44 8.57
CA LEU A 75 2.11 16.55 8.26
C LEU A 75 1.82 17.77 7.37
N PRO A 76 0.88 17.67 6.39
CA PRO A 76 0.47 18.85 5.63
C PRO A 76 0.14 19.94 6.63
N LYS A 77 0.87 21.08 6.54
CA LYS A 77 0.68 22.20 7.46
C LYS A 77 -0.80 22.54 7.41
N LEU A 78 -1.52 22.28 8.49
CA LEU A 78 -2.89 22.74 8.65
C LEU A 78 -2.82 24.26 8.48
N GLU A 79 -3.24 24.77 7.33
CA GLU A 79 -3.44 26.19 7.15
C GLU A 79 -4.43 26.60 8.23
N LYS A 80 -3.92 27.30 9.25
CA LYS A 80 -4.77 28.00 10.19
C LYS A 80 -5.54 29.01 9.36
N LYS A 81 -6.81 28.71 9.05
CA LYS A 81 -7.76 29.76 8.66
C LYS A 81 -7.80 30.74 9.82
N THR A 82 -7.03 31.81 9.72
CA THR A 82 -7.14 32.97 10.59
C THR A 82 -8.58 33.43 10.48
N LYS A 83 -9.30 33.39 11.61
CA LYS A 83 -10.60 34.03 11.76
C LYS A 83 -10.37 35.54 11.76
N GLU A 84 -10.12 36.12 10.60
CA GLU A 84 -10.24 37.56 10.38
C GLU A 84 -11.23 37.77 9.25
N GLY A 85 -12.46 38.13 9.63
CA GLY A 85 -13.54 38.31 8.66
C GLY A 85 -14.95 38.06 9.15
N ILE A 86 -15.22 38.00 10.46
CA ILE A 86 -16.54 38.42 10.95
C ILE A 86 -16.41 39.92 11.17
N ARG A 87 -16.58 40.69 10.09
CA ARG A 87 -16.96 42.09 10.20
C ARG A 87 -18.47 42.10 10.12
N ASP A 88 -19.09 42.36 11.26
CA ASP A 88 -20.49 42.77 11.32
C ASP A 88 -20.69 43.93 10.36
N ASN A 89 -21.49 43.71 9.32
CA ASN A 89 -21.99 44.80 8.48
C ASN A 89 -23.50 44.65 8.35
N ASN A 90 -24.17 44.83 9.48
CA ASN A 90 -25.53 45.36 9.48
C ASN A 90 -25.42 46.83 9.04
N ASN A 91 -25.67 47.07 7.76
CA ASN A 91 -26.01 48.37 7.21
C ASN A 91 -27.55 48.47 7.15
N PRO A 92 -28.14 49.67 7.32
CA PRO A 92 -29.43 49.90 7.97
C PRO A 92 -30.67 49.46 7.17
#